data_AF-A0A838U0S8-F1
#
_entry.id   AF-A0A838U0S8-F1
#
_cell.length_a   1.000
_cell.length_b   1.000
_cell.length_c   1.000
_cell.angle_alpha   90.00
_cell.angle_beta   90.00
_cell.angle_gamma   90.00
#
_symmetry.space_group_name_H-M   'P 1'
#
loop_
_entity.id
_entity.type
_entity.pdbx_description
1 polymer ?
#
loop_
_entity_poly.entity_id
_entity_poly.type
_entity_poly.pdbx_seq_one_letter_code
_entity_poly.pdbx_strand_id
1 'polypeptide(L)' 'MANADRGFASMDPEKQRRIASKGGRAAHRKGVAHVWTKEEASKAGHKGGTERGKRRKAQKAAEALKTAEKEVPIP' A
#
# COMPACT_ATOMS: atom_id res chain seq x y z
N MET A 1 35.36 -15.41 1.85
CA MET A 1 34.44 -15.84 2.92
C MET A 1 33.47 -14.73 3.24
N ALA A 2 32.18 -15.04 3.21
CA ALA A 2 31.00 -14.26 3.60
C ALA A 2 31.00 -12.74 3.31
N ASN A 3 30.52 -12.38 2.12
CA ASN A 3 29.81 -11.12 1.93
C ASN A 3 28.53 -11.19 2.76
N ALA A 4 28.60 -10.86 4.05
CA ALA A 4 27.38 -10.64 4.81
C ALA A 4 26.63 -9.52 4.09
N ASP A 5 25.44 -9.81 3.59
CA ASP A 5 24.59 -8.85 2.89
C ASP A 5 24.40 -7.63 3.79
N ARG A 6 25.16 -6.57 3.52
CA ARG A 6 25.19 -5.35 4.32
C ARG A 6 24.14 -4.41 3.76
N GLY A 7 23.20 -3.99 4.59
CA GLY A 7 22.22 -3.00 4.17
C GLY A 7 20.95 -3.05 5.00
N PHE A 8 20.13 -2.02 4.85
CA PHE A 8 18.83 -1.94 5.53
C PHE A 8 17.87 -3.04 5.09
N ALA A 9 17.96 -3.46 3.82
CA ALA A 9 17.14 -4.53 3.25
C ALA A 9 17.57 -5.94 3.71
N SER A 10 18.82 -6.11 4.10
CA SER A 10 19.40 -7.39 4.54
C SER A 10 19.34 -7.59 6.06
N MET A 11 18.82 -6.62 6.80
CA MET A 11 18.59 -6.76 8.24
C MET A 11 17.37 -7.62 8.53
N ASP A 12 17.33 -8.17 9.75
CA ASP A 12 16.13 -8.76 10.32
C ASP A 12 14.90 -7.82 10.19
N PRO A 13 13.71 -8.35 9.78
CA PRO A 13 12.51 -7.55 9.57
C PRO A 13 12.04 -6.76 10.80
N GLU A 14 12.19 -7.31 12.02
CA GLU A 14 11.81 -6.60 13.24
C GLU A 14 12.74 -5.42 13.49
N LYS A 15 14.05 -5.64 13.29
CA LYS A 15 15.05 -4.59 13.38
C LYS A 15 14.79 -3.49 12.35
N GLN A 16 14.48 -3.86 11.10
CA GLN A 16 14.13 -2.94 10.02
C GLN A 16 12.91 -2.09 10.38
N ARG A 17 11.82 -2.72 10.84
CA ARG A 17 10.60 -2.05 11.28
C ARG A 17 10.87 -1.08 12.42
N ARG A 18 11.68 -1.49 13.41
CA ARG A 18 12.02 -0.64 14.55
C ARG A 18 12.82 0.59 14.12
N ILE A 19 13.78 0.44 13.21
CA ILE A 19 14.58 1.54 12.68
C ILE A 19 13.69 2.49 11.85
N ALA A 20 12.86 1.96 10.92
CA ALA A 20 11.91 2.76 10.15
C ALA A 20 10.96 3.55 11.06
N SER A 21 10.40 2.91 12.08
CA SER A 21 9.50 3.54 13.05
C SER A 21 10.20 4.66 13.84
N LYS A 22 11.45 4.45 14.24
CA LYS A 22 12.26 5.48 14.91
C LYS A 22 12.56 6.66 13.97
N GLY A 23 12.90 6.39 12.71
CA GLY A 23 13.16 7.41 11.68
C GLY A 23 11.96 8.30 11.41
N GLY A 24 10.77 7.70 11.17
CA GLY A 24 9.54 8.45 10.96
C GLY A 24 9.17 9.36 12.14
N ARG A 25 9.25 8.83 13.37
CA ARG A 25 9.02 9.65 14.58
C ARG A 25 10.04 10.77 14.74
N ALA A 26 11.30 10.53 14.41
CA ALA A 26 12.34 11.56 14.47
C ALA A 26 12.09 12.68 13.45
N ALA A 27 11.67 12.34 12.22
CA ALA A 27 11.34 13.33 11.20
C ALA A 27 10.17 14.24 11.60
N HIS A 28 9.11 13.66 12.18
CA HIS A 28 8.00 14.43 12.74
C HIS A 28 8.44 15.33 13.90
N ARG A 29 9.22 14.81 14.86
CA ARG A 29 9.72 15.63 15.98
C ARG A 29 10.63 16.77 15.54
N LYS A 30 11.43 16.56 14.49
CA LYS A 30 12.34 17.57 13.93
C LYS A 30 11.62 18.60 13.05
N GLY A 31 10.33 18.43 12.76
CA GLY A 31 9.57 19.35 11.89
C GLY A 31 9.98 19.29 10.41
N VAL A 32 10.75 18.29 10.00
CA VAL A 32 11.17 18.10 8.60
C VAL A 32 10.10 17.33 7.81
N ALA A 33 9.24 16.57 8.50
CA ALA A 33 8.13 15.87 7.86
C ALA A 33 6.98 16.82 7.50
N HIS A 34 6.33 16.54 6.36
CA HIS A 34 5.08 17.21 5.98
C HIS A 34 4.01 16.99 7.04
N VAL A 35 3.38 18.09 7.47
CA VAL A 35 2.28 18.06 8.45
C VAL A 35 0.99 18.26 7.69
N TRP A 36 0.17 17.22 7.68
CA TRP A 36 -1.11 17.25 7.01
C TRP A 36 -2.10 18.10 7.81
N THR A 37 -2.74 19.03 7.13
CA THR A 37 -3.96 19.64 7.67
C THR A 37 -5.11 18.63 7.60
N LYS A 38 -6.12 18.79 8.45
CA LYS A 38 -7.30 17.90 8.47
C LYS A 38 -7.98 17.82 7.10
N GLU A 39 -8.05 18.95 6.40
CA GLU A 39 -8.66 19.05 5.08
C GLU A 39 -7.82 18.33 4.02
N GLU A 40 -6.50 18.52 4.03
CA GLU A 40 -5.59 17.86 3.10
C GLU A 40 -5.58 16.34 3.28
N ALA A 41 -5.56 15.87 4.54
CA ALA A 41 -5.64 14.45 4.86
C ALA A 41 -6.96 13.85 4.36
N SER A 42 -8.07 14.57 4.51
CA SER A 42 -9.39 14.15 4.02
C SER A 42 -9.42 14.06 2.49
N LYS A 43 -8.91 15.07 1.79
CA LYS A 43 -8.83 15.09 0.31
C LYS A 43 -7.99 13.94 -0.23
N ALA A 44 -6.80 13.69 0.35
CA ALA A 44 -5.95 12.58 -0.05
C ALA A 44 -6.59 11.22 0.27
N GLY A 45 -7.21 11.08 1.44
CA GLY A 45 -7.95 9.88 1.82
C GLY A 45 -9.13 9.58 0.88
N HIS A 46 -9.90 10.62 0.53
CA HIS A 46 -11.01 10.51 -0.42
C HIS A 46 -10.51 10.05 -1.79
N LYS A 47 -9.47 10.70 -2.33
CA LYS A 47 -8.85 10.32 -3.62
C LYS A 47 -8.35 8.87 -3.61
N GLY A 48 -7.68 8.44 -2.53
CA GLY A 48 -7.25 7.04 -2.39
C GLY A 48 -8.44 6.07 -2.33
N GLY A 49 -9.49 6.44 -1.61
CA GLY A 49 -10.73 5.68 -1.48
C GLY A 49 -11.47 5.51 -2.81
N THR A 50 -11.60 6.58 -3.59
CA THR A 50 -12.26 6.53 -4.91
C THR A 50 -11.53 5.63 -5.89
N GLU A 51 -10.20 5.71 -5.94
CA GLU A 51 -9.39 4.87 -6.84
C GLU A 51 -9.46 3.38 -6.45
N ARG A 52 -9.39 3.07 -5.15
CA ARG A 52 -9.61 1.70 -4.69
C ARG A 52 -11.02 1.21 -4.99
N GLY A 53 -12.03 2.07 -4.82
CA GLY A 53 -13.42 1.77 -5.13
C GLY A 53 -13.62 1.43 -6.61
N LYS A 54 -13.05 2.22 -7.52
CA LYS A 54 -13.06 1.95 -8.98
C LYS A 54 -12.40 0.61 -9.30
N ARG A 55 -11.20 0.36 -8.78
CA ARG A 55 -10.47 -0.89 -9.00
C ARG A 55 -11.26 -2.11 -8.53
N ARG A 56 -11.88 -2.03 -7.35
CA ARG A 56 -12.72 -3.11 -6.80
C ARG A 56 -13.96 -3.36 -7.66
N LYS A 57 -14.62 -2.31 -8.17
CA LYS A 57 -15.75 -2.46 -9.10
C LYS A 57 -15.32 -3.13 -10.41
N ALA A 58 -14.20 -2.71 -10.99
CA ALA A 58 -13.65 -3.32 -12.20
C ALA A 58 -13.28 -4.79 -12.01
N GLN A 59 -12.68 -5.13 -10.86
CA GLN A 59 -12.39 -6.53 -10.50
C GLN A 59 -13.66 -7.38 -10.43
N LYS A 60 -14.71 -6.89 -9.75
CA LYS A 60 -16.00 -7.58 -9.68
C LYS A 60 -16.66 -7.75 -11.05
N ALA A 61 -16.59 -6.73 -11.91
CA ALA A 61 -17.13 -6.81 -13.26
C ALA A 61 -16.37 -7.84 -14.12
N ALA A 62 -15.04 -7.86 -14.02
CA ALA A 62 -14.20 -8.84 -14.70
C ALA A 62 -14.42 -10.27 -14.17
N GLU A 63 -14.68 -10.42 -12.87
CA GLU A 63 -15.02 -11.70 -12.26
C GLU A 63 -16.38 -12.21 -12.75
N ALA A 64 -17.40 -11.34 -12.82
CA ALA A 64 -18.73 -11.68 -13.34
C ALA A 64 -18.70 -12.12 -14.81
N LEU A 65 -17.89 -11.45 -15.65
CA LEU A 65 -17.71 -11.84 -17.06
C LEU A 65 -17.06 -13.23 -17.18
N LYS A 66 -16.04 -13.52 -16.36
CA LYS A 66 -15.40 -14.85 -16.33
C LYS A 66 -16.33 -15.95 -15.81
N THR A 67 -17.34 -15.60 -15.02
CA THR A 67 -18.34 -16.58 -14.56
C THR A 67 -19.33 -16.90 -15.67
N ALA A 68 -19.76 -15.88 -16.43
CA ALA A 68 -20.68 -16.04 -17.56
C ALA A 68 -20.08 -16.84 -18.74
N GLU A 69 -18.77 -16.69 -19.02
CA GLU A 69 -18.09 -17.46 -20.08
C GLU A 69 -17.97 -18.97 -19.79
N LYS A 70 -18.12 -19.39 -18.53
CA LYS A 70 -18.07 -20.81 -18.13
C LYS A 70 -19.41 -21.53 -18.25
N GLU A 71 -20.50 -20.82 -18.55
CA GLU A 71 -21.86 -21.37 -18.67
C GLU A 71 -22.33 -21.39 -20.13
N VAL A 72 -21.50 -21.84 -21.08
CA VAL A 72 -21.97 -22.18 -22.42
C VAL A 72 -22.37 -23.66 -22.44
N PRO A 73 -23.68 -24.01 -22.44
CA PRO A 73 -24.09 -25.38 -22.65
C PRO A 73 -23.80 -25.74 -24.11
N ILE A 74 -22.92 -26.71 -24.32
CA ILE A 74 -22.71 -27.36 -25.61
C ILE A 74 -24.03 -28.07 -25.96
N PRO A 75 -24.60 -27.88 -27.17
CA PRO A 75 -25.84 -28.55 -27.58
C PRO A 75 -25.69 -30.07 -27.66
#